data_AF-D7FPI5-F1
#
_entry.id   AF-D7FPI5-F1
#
_cell.length_a   1.000
_cell.length_b   1.000
_cell.length_c   1.000
_cell.angle_alpha   90.00
_cell.angle_beta   90.00
_cell.angle_gamma   90.00
#
_symmetry.space_group_name_H-M   'P 1'
#
loop_
_entity.id
_entity.type
_entity.pdbx_description
1 polymer ?
#
loop_
_entity_poly.entity_id
_entity_poly.type
_entity_poly.pdbx_seq_one_letter_code
_entity_poly.pdbx_strand_id
1 'polypeptide(L)' 'MIEARIPLTTEGWTEDEHNGFLHGLEVYGYGNWDAIAVFVPSRSSPQIEAYAQQYVAQGESVHSPQVRLFDSVGEGVSL' A
#
# COMPACT_ATOMS: atom_id res chain seq x y z
N MET A 1 10.59 -15.16 -15.11
CA MET A 1 11.41 -14.65 -14.00
C MET A 1 10.54 -14.71 -12.76
N ILE A 2 10.71 -15.72 -11.92
CA ILE A 2 9.93 -15.94 -10.69
C ILE A 2 10.91 -15.87 -9.51
N GLU A 3 10.40 -15.39 -8.37
CA GLU A 3 10.90 -15.53 -6.98
C GLU A 3 11.98 -14.51 -6.55
N ALA A 4 11.94 -13.85 -5.38
CA ALA A 4 11.35 -14.25 -4.11
C ALA A 4 11.09 -13.07 -3.13
N ARG A 5 10.13 -13.31 -2.23
CA ARG A 5 10.07 -12.91 -0.81
C ARG A 5 9.82 -11.43 -0.47
N ILE A 6 8.55 -11.07 -0.20
CA ILE A 6 8.15 -10.36 1.03
C ILE A 6 6.78 -10.93 1.48
N PRO A 7 6.62 -11.33 2.76
CA PRO A 7 5.42 -12.02 3.24
C PRO A 7 4.17 -11.13 3.22
N LEU A 8 3.06 -11.82 3.10
CA LEU A 8 1.67 -11.35 3.21
C LEU A 8 1.41 -10.77 4.60
N THR A 9 1.46 -9.44 4.76
CA THR A 9 0.64 -8.68 5.72
C THR A 9 0.67 -7.22 5.31
N THR A 10 -0.50 -6.62 5.09
CA THR A 10 -0.85 -5.24 5.46
C THR A 10 0.27 -4.42 6.14
N GLU A 11 0.55 -3.19 5.65
CA GLU A 11 1.43 -2.14 6.26
C GLU A 11 2.92 -2.11 5.87
N GLY A 12 3.25 -2.30 4.58
CA GLY A 12 4.63 -2.12 4.10
C GLY A 12 5.04 -0.68 3.71
N TRP A 13 4.13 0.29 3.69
CA TRP A 13 4.42 1.65 3.23
C TRP A 13 4.75 2.54 4.42
N THR A 14 5.95 3.12 4.44
CA THR A 14 6.31 4.13 5.46
C THR A 14 5.73 5.50 5.09
N GLU A 15 5.63 6.40 6.08
CA GLU A 15 5.19 7.79 5.81
C GLU A 15 6.10 8.49 4.80
N ASP A 16 7.42 8.26 4.85
CA ASP A 16 8.36 8.79 3.85
C ASP A 16 8.07 8.27 2.44
N GLU A 17 7.83 6.96 2.29
CA GLU A 17 7.49 6.36 1.00
C GLU A 17 6.14 6.88 0.47
N HIS A 18 5.16 7.02 1.36
CA HIS A 18 3.84 7.58 1.03
C HIS A 18 3.94 9.05 0.62
N ASN A 19 4.71 9.86 1.36
CA ASN A 19 4.96 11.27 1.02
C ASN A 19 5.68 11.39 -0.33
N GLY A 20 6.67 10.53 -0.60
CA GLY A 20 7.34 10.47 -1.89
C GLY A 20 6.38 10.12 -3.03
N PHE A 21 5.46 9.17 -2.80
CA PHE A 21 4.40 8.82 -3.75
C PHE A 21 3.45 9.99 -4.04
N LEU A 22 2.96 10.68 -3.00
CA LEU A 22 2.09 11.84 -3.15
C LEU A 22 2.79 13.00 -3.87
N HIS A 23 4.06 13.25 -3.55
CA HIS A 23 4.84 14.28 -4.21
C HIS A 23 5.08 13.94 -5.69
N GLY A 24 5.38 12.68 -5.99
CA GLY A 24 5.50 12.20 -7.38
C GLY A 24 4.18 12.37 -8.15
N LEU A 25 3.04 12.09 -7.53
CA LEU A 25 1.72 12.34 -8.12
C LEU A 25 1.45 13.82 -8.37
N GLU A 26 1.86 14.71 -7.47
CA GLU A 26 1.73 16.17 -7.65
C GLU A 26 2.59 16.67 -8.82
N VAL A 27 3.82 16.17 -8.95
CA VAL A 27 4.78 16.64 -9.96
C VAL A 27 4.52 16.05 -11.35
N TYR A 28 4.27 14.74 -11.45
CA TYR A 28 4.16 14.02 -12.73
C TYR A 28 2.74 13.65 -13.12
N GLY A 29 1.79 13.76 -12.20
CA GLY A 29 0.42 13.30 -12.40
C GLY A 29 0.26 11.77 -12.32
N TYR A 30 -0.99 11.33 -12.36
CA TYR A 30 -1.35 9.91 -12.34
C TYR A 30 -0.87 9.18 -13.61
N GLY A 31 -0.33 7.97 -13.46
CA GLY A 31 0.07 7.10 -14.58
C GLY A 31 1.57 7.09 -14.92
N ASN A 32 2.33 8.07 -14.45
CA ASN A 32 3.79 8.13 -14.66
C ASN A 32 4.55 7.39 -13.54
N TRP A 33 4.24 6.11 -13.31
CA TRP A 33 4.77 5.32 -12.20
C TRP A 33 6.29 5.21 -12.17
N ASP A 34 6.92 5.22 -13.34
CA ASP A 34 8.38 5.13 -13.45
C ASP A 34 9.07 6.41 -12.92
N ALA A 35 8.49 7.58 -13.24
CA ALA A 35 8.96 8.85 -12.70
C ALA A 35 8.65 8.97 -11.20
N ILE A 36 7.51 8.45 -10.75
CA ILE A 36 7.14 8.43 -9.33
C ILE A 36 8.05 7.48 -8.54
N ALA A 37 8.52 6.39 -9.13
CA ALA A 37 9.47 5.45 -8.51
C ALA A 37 10.82 6.09 -8.16
N VAL A 38 11.19 7.20 -8.81
CA VAL A 38 12.39 7.96 -8.45
C VAL A 38 12.29 8.55 -7.04
N PHE A 39 11.08 8.88 -6.58
CA PHE A 39 10.83 9.41 -5.23
C PHE A 39 10.75 8.32 -4.16
N VAL A 40 10.56 7.06 -4.58
CA VAL A 40 10.43 5.91 -3.69
C VAL A 40 11.36 4.79 -4.18
N PRO A 41 12.69 4.95 -4.05
CA PRO A 41 13.66 4.01 -4.62
C PRO A 41 13.62 2.61 -3.98
N SER A 42 12.97 2.48 -2.82
CA SER A 42 12.68 1.21 -2.15
C SER A 42 11.57 0.41 -2.84
N ARG A 43 10.80 1.03 -3.75
CA ARG A 43 9.66 0.45 -4.44
C ARG A 43 9.85 0.50 -5.95
N SER A 44 9.41 -0.56 -6.62
CA SER A 44 9.44 -0.64 -8.09
C SER A 44 8.17 -0.05 -8.70
N SER A 45 8.25 0.51 -9.91
CA SER A 45 7.11 1.06 -10.68
C SER A 45 5.82 0.20 -10.62
N PRO A 46 5.85 -1.14 -10.82
CA PRO A 46 4.63 -1.97 -10.70
C PRO A 46 4.07 -2.07 -9.27
N GLN A 47 4.91 -1.95 -8.22
CA GLN A 47 4.43 -1.90 -6.83
C GLN A 47 3.74 -0.56 -6.55
N ILE A 48 4.25 0.53 -7.13
CA ILE A 48 3.66 1.86 -7.02
C ILE A 48 2.32 1.90 -7.75
N GLU A 49 2.23 1.30 -8.94
CA GLU A 49 0.96 1.16 -9.66
C GLU A 49 -0.08 0.41 -8.83
N ALA A 50 0.28 -0.75 -8.27
CA ALA A 50 -0.62 -1.51 -7.41
C ALA A 50 -1.07 -0.71 -6.18
N TYR A 51 -0.16 0.06 -5.57
CA TYR A 51 -0.48 0.94 -4.46
C TYR A 51 -1.40 2.09 -4.87
N ALA A 52 -1.15 2.72 -6.02
CA ALA A 52 -2.00 3.79 -6.56
C ALA A 52 -3.41 3.28 -6.88
N GLN A 53 -3.53 2.08 -7.46
CA GLN A 53 -4.81 1.44 -7.71
C GLN A 53 -5.59 1.21 -6.40
N GLN A 54 -4.90 0.73 -5.37
CA GLN A 54 -5.50 0.56 -4.04
C GLN A 54 -5.88 1.90 -3.41
N TYR A 55 -5.01 2.92 -3.51
CA TYR A 55 -5.24 4.27 -3.00
C TYR A 55 -6.48 4.92 -3.63
N VAL A 56 -6.63 4.81 -4.95
CA VAL A 56 -7.82 5.28 -5.67
C VAL A 56 -9.07 4.49 -5.27
N ALA A 57 -8.96 3.18 -5.11
CA ALA A 57 -10.07 2.34 -4.66
C ALA A 57 -10.49 2.63 -3.20
N GLN A 58 -9.56 3.08 -2.36
CA GLN A 58 -9.80 3.44 -0.96
C GLN A 58 -10.30 4.88 -0.78
N GLY A 59 -10.06 5.77 -1.75
CA GLY A 59 -10.62 7.14 -1.76
C GLY A 59 -10.33 7.94 -0.48
N GLU A 60 -9.11 7.85 0.05
CA GLU A 60 -8.77 8.26 1.42
C GLU A 60 -9.34 9.62 1.85
N SER A 61 -10.31 9.57 2.77
CA SER A 61 -10.42 10.57 3.84
C SER A 61 -9.40 10.19 4.91
N VAL A 62 -8.25 10.86 4.85
CA VAL A 62 -7.18 10.94 5.84
C VAL A 62 -7.64 10.63 7.28
N HIS A 63 -6.99 9.65 7.93
CA HIS A 63 -7.09 9.22 9.34
C HIS A 63 -8.26 8.30 9.77
N SER A 64 -8.00 6.98 9.85
CA SER A 64 -8.13 6.26 11.13
C SER A 64 -7.50 4.85 11.09
N PRO A 65 -6.68 4.47 12.10
CA PRO A 65 -6.07 3.15 12.19
C PRO A 65 -7.14 2.15 12.67
N GLN A 66 -7.77 1.45 11.73
CA GLN A 66 -8.76 0.43 12.05
C GLN A 66 -8.10 -0.93 11.90
N VAL A 67 -7.50 -1.37 13.00
CA VAL A 67 -7.65 -2.74 13.53
C VAL A 67 -8.53 -3.60 12.62
N ARG A 68 -7.89 -4.36 11.74
CA ARG A 68 -8.48 -5.65 11.36
C ARG A 68 -8.36 -6.51 12.61
N LEU A 69 -9.37 -6.36 13.47
CA LEU A 69 -9.85 -7.41 14.35
C LEU A 69 -9.93 -8.66 13.47
N PHE A 70 -8.85 -9.43 13.44
CA PHE A 70 -8.87 -10.74 12.85
C PHE A 70 -9.95 -11.51 13.61
N ASP A 71 -10.86 -12.13 12.87
CA ASP A 71 -11.89 -13.01 13.40
C ASP A 71 -11.30 -13.89 14.50
N SER A 72 -11.70 -13.60 15.75
CA SER A 72 -11.68 -14.58 16.81
C SER A 72 -12.72 -15.64 16.46
N VAL A 73 -12.31 -16.63 15.65
CA VAL A 73 -12.96 -17.93 15.66
C VAL A 73 -12.58 -18.59 16.98
N GLY A 74 -13.26 -18.15 18.05
CA GLY A 74 -13.35 -18.89 19.29
C GLY A 74 -14.18 -20.13 19.01
N GLU A 75 -13.51 -21.26 18.84
CA GLU A 75 -14.12 -22.56 19.04
C GLU A 75 -14.73 -22.60 20.44
N GLY A 76 -16.06 -22.46 20.48
CA GLY A 76 -16.88 -22.62 21.67
C GLY A 76 -17.96 -23.65 21.36
N VAL A 77 -17.57 -24.93 21.35
CA VAL A 77 -18.52 -26.03 21.46
C VAL A 77 -19.23 -25.91 22.81
N SER A 78 -20.53 -25.63 22.79
CA SER A 78 -21.42 -25.73 23.95
C SER A 78 -22.88 -25.85 23.50
N LEU A 79 -23.27 -27.09 23.18
CA LEU A 79 -24.36 -27.90 23.79
C LEU A 79 -24.80 -28.99 22.81
#